data_AF-A0A7S0IV87-F1
#
_entry.id   AF-A0A7S0IV87-F1
#
_cell.length_a   1.000
_cell.length_b   1.000
_cell.length_c   1.000
_cell.angle_alpha   90.00
_cell.angle_beta   90.00
_cell.angle_gamma   90.00
#
_symmetry.space_group_name_H-M   'P 1'
#
loop_
_entity.id
_entity.type
_entity.pdbx_description
1 polymer ?
#
loop_
_entity_poly.entity_id
_entity_poly.type
_entity_poly.pdbx_seq_one_letter_code
_entity_poly.pdbx_strand_id
1 'polypeptide(L)'
;MRRRLAKVHGGSVCAKVTLLGIAYLVLSVVVAKAILVFLSFLNAILTPVPLGAVLGIFAAVGIAMFLVPIIPGVPVYICAGVLIPNVMLSDEERADVNNPTAPPSFWLGLLIACGLSVALKFAAIVLQQEVIGRRLGRYVAVRAACAVNSRFIRAARFVLTRPGCSYGKAAILVGGPDWPTSVLTGILRLPCAQMLAGSTPVVALIVPSTALGACLLMARRPGWDAAASLM
;
A
#
# COMPACT_ATOMS: atom_id res chain seq x y z
N MET A 1 29.11 40.21 5.04
CA MET A 1 28.17 39.07 5.01
C MET A 1 27.23 39.19 3.80
N ARG A 2 27.75 39.00 2.57
CA ARG A 2 26.97 39.10 1.32
C ARG A 2 26.37 37.73 0.99
N ARG A 3 25.03 37.63 1.02
CA ARG A 3 24.26 36.44 0.63
C ARG A 3 24.47 36.17 -0.87
N ARG A 4 25.03 35.01 -1.21
CA ARG A 4 24.98 34.45 -2.57
C ARG A 4 23.55 33.97 -2.84
N LEU A 5 22.72 34.84 -3.43
CA LEU A 5 21.53 34.40 -4.16
C LEU A 5 22.04 33.83 -5.49
N ALA A 6 22.26 32.52 -5.55
CA ALA A 6 22.48 31.85 -6.82
C ALA A 6 21.26 32.12 -7.70
N LYS A 7 21.48 32.75 -8.88
CA LYS A 7 20.45 32.95 -9.91
C LYS A 7 19.93 31.58 -10.34
N VAL A 8 18.82 31.15 -9.77
CA VAL A 8 18.10 29.94 -10.19
C VAL A 8 17.52 30.22 -11.57
N HIS A 9 18.21 29.78 -12.62
CA HIS A 9 17.67 29.83 -13.98
C HIS A 9 16.51 28.85 -14.08
N GLY A 10 15.29 29.35 -14.30
CA GLY A 10 14.08 28.52 -14.40
C GLY A 10 14.22 27.37 -15.39
N GLY A 11 14.94 27.58 -16.51
CA GLY A 11 15.24 26.52 -17.49
C GLY A 11 16.06 25.36 -16.93
N SER A 12 17.02 25.62 -16.04
CA SER A 12 17.81 24.55 -15.38
C SER A 12 16.98 23.76 -14.38
N VAL A 13 16.03 24.42 -13.70
CA VAL A 13 15.09 23.74 -12.78
C VAL A 13 14.14 22.86 -13.58
N CYS A 14 13.51 23.38 -14.63
CA CYS A 14 12.62 22.59 -15.49
C CYS A 14 13.35 21.39 -16.10
N ALA A 15 14.56 21.56 -16.62
CA ALA A 15 15.35 20.45 -17.17
C ALA A 15 15.64 19.34 -16.13
N LYS A 16 16.00 19.71 -14.89
CA LYS A 16 16.23 18.75 -13.80
C LYS A 16 14.96 18.04 -13.37
N VAL A 17 13.83 18.75 -13.30
CA VAL A 17 12.52 18.17 -12.97
C VAL A 17 12.09 17.19 -14.06
N THR A 18 12.25 17.53 -15.34
CA THR A 18 11.96 16.63 -16.45
C THR A 18 12.85 15.40 -16.44
N LEU A 19 14.16 15.55 -16.20
CA LEU A 19 15.08 14.42 -16.10
C LEU A 19 14.72 13.48 -14.94
N LEU A 20 14.38 14.05 -13.77
CA LEU A 20 13.90 13.28 -12.62
C LEU A 20 12.56 12.58 -12.91
N GLY A 21 11.65 13.23 -13.64
CA GLY A 21 10.39 12.64 -14.08
C GLY A 21 10.59 11.47 -15.04
N ILE A 22 11.48 11.61 -16.03
CA ILE A 22 11.85 10.52 -16.96
C ILE A 22 12.52 9.38 -16.19
N ALA A 23 13.47 9.68 -15.31
CA ALA A 23 14.14 8.66 -14.50
C ALA A 23 13.16 7.91 -13.59
N TYR A 24 12.23 8.62 -12.95
CA TYR A 24 11.15 8.02 -12.17
C TYR A 24 10.27 7.11 -13.02
N LEU A 25 9.87 7.55 -14.22
CA LEU A 25 9.02 6.77 -15.12
C LEU A 25 9.74 5.50 -15.58
N VAL A 26 10.99 5.60 -16.03
CA VAL A 26 11.81 4.44 -16.41
C VAL A 26 11.96 3.46 -15.25
N LEU A 27 12.32 3.97 -14.06
CA LEU A 27 12.47 3.14 -12.87
C LEU A 27 11.15 2.45 -12.50
N SER A 28 10.02 3.16 -12.58
CA SER A 28 8.70 2.61 -12.28
C SER A 28 8.31 1.48 -13.23
N VAL A 29 8.62 1.61 -14.53
CA VAL A 29 8.35 0.56 -15.53
C VAL A 29 9.23 -0.66 -15.31
N VAL A 30 10.53 -0.46 -15.06
CA VAL A 30 11.46 -1.57 -14.79
C VAL A 30 11.05 -2.31 -13.51
N VAL A 31 10.73 -1.58 -12.45
CA VAL A 31 10.26 -2.16 -11.18
C VAL A 31 8.95 -2.91 -11.37
N ALA A 32 7.98 -2.37 -12.13
CA ALA A 32 6.71 -3.05 -12.40
C ALA A 32 6.93 -4.38 -13.14
N LYS A 33 7.78 -4.40 -14.17
CA LYS A 33 8.10 -5.64 -14.90
C LYS A 33 8.85 -6.64 -14.02
N ALA A 34 9.80 -6.19 -13.20
CA ALA A 34 10.50 -7.06 -12.25
C ALA A 34 9.54 -7.67 -11.22
N ILE A 35 8.57 -6.89 -10.73
CA ILE A 35 7.52 -7.37 -9.83
C ILE A 35 6.69 -8.46 -10.50
N LEU A 36 6.30 -8.31 -11.77
CA LEU A 36 5.54 -9.35 -12.49
C LEU A 36 6.33 -10.66 -12.61
N VAL A 37 7.62 -10.58 -12.95
CA VAL A 37 8.49 -11.77 -13.02
C VAL A 37 8.62 -12.42 -11.64
N PHE A 38 8.85 -11.63 -10.60
CA PHE A 38 8.92 -12.12 -9.23
C PHE A 38 7.60 -12.75 -8.76
N LEU A 39 6.45 -12.16 -9.09
CA LEU A 39 5.14 -12.71 -8.76
C LEU A 39 4.85 -14.01 -9.50
N SER A 40 5.26 -14.13 -10.76
CA SER A 40 5.18 -15.39 -11.51
C SER A 40 6.03 -16.48 -10.87
N PHE A 41 7.25 -16.14 -10.44
CA PHE A 41 8.15 -17.06 -9.74
C PHE A 41 7.58 -17.49 -8.37
N LEU A 42 7.09 -16.53 -7.59
CA LEU A 42 6.51 -16.78 -6.28
C LEU A 42 5.25 -17.65 -6.38
N ASN A 43 4.41 -17.41 -7.39
CA ASN A 43 3.25 -18.24 -7.69
C ASN A 43 3.65 -19.71 -7.95
N ALA A 44 4.70 -19.96 -8.75
CA ALA A 44 5.16 -21.32 -9.02
C ALA A 44 5.59 -22.07 -7.74
N ILE A 45 6.22 -21.36 -6.79
CA ILE A 45 6.62 -21.93 -5.50
C ILE A 45 5.42 -22.16 -4.57
N LEU A 46 4.39 -21.32 -4.66
CA LEU A 46 3.21 -21.38 -3.78
C LEU A 46 2.12 -22.34 -4.25
N THR A 47 2.14 -22.78 -5.51
CA THR A 47 1.18 -23.76 -6.07
C THR A 47 0.95 -25.02 -5.21
N PRO A 48 1.99 -25.66 -4.63
CA PRO A 48 1.80 -26.85 -3.78
C PRO A 48 1.40 -26.55 -2.33
N VAL A 49 1.33 -25.27 -1.93
CA VAL A 49 1.11 -24.87 -0.53
C VAL A 49 -0.39 -24.73 -0.27
N PRO A 50 -0.93 -25.27 0.84
CA PRO A 50 -2.35 -25.14 1.16
C PRO A 50 -2.73 -23.66 1.35
N LEU A 51 -3.94 -23.30 0.90
CA LEU A 51 -4.45 -21.91 0.91
C LEU A 51 -4.28 -21.22 2.28
N GLY A 52 -4.57 -21.93 3.37
CA GLY A 52 -4.44 -21.36 4.73
C GLY A 52 -3.00 -20.93 5.05
N ALA A 53 -2.00 -21.70 4.60
CA ALA A 53 -0.60 -21.34 4.79
C ALA A 53 -0.20 -20.15 3.90
N VAL A 54 -0.71 -20.09 2.65
CA VAL A 54 -0.48 -18.92 1.77
C VAL A 54 -1.04 -17.65 2.42
N LEU A 55 -2.28 -17.68 2.91
CA LEU A 55 -2.91 -16.54 3.59
C LEU A 55 -2.14 -16.13 4.86
N GLY A 56 -1.71 -17.11 5.67
CA GLY A 56 -0.94 -16.86 6.89
C GLY A 56 0.44 -16.26 6.61
N ILE A 57 1.18 -16.79 5.63
CA ILE A 57 2.50 -16.27 5.22
C ILE A 57 2.34 -14.88 4.63
N PHE A 58 1.36 -14.67 3.75
CA PHE A 58 1.07 -13.37 3.17
C PHE A 58 0.73 -12.34 4.25
N ALA A 59 -0.07 -12.72 5.24
CA ALA A 59 -0.40 -11.86 6.35
C ALA A 59 0.83 -11.49 7.20
N ALA A 60 1.68 -12.47 7.54
CA ALA A 60 2.89 -12.24 8.32
C ALA A 60 3.89 -11.33 7.59
N VAL A 61 4.16 -11.60 6.31
CA VAL A 61 5.05 -10.79 5.48
C VAL A 61 4.46 -9.40 5.26
N GLY A 62 3.16 -9.31 4.97
CA GLY A 62 2.46 -8.03 4.79
C GLY A 62 2.55 -7.14 6.02
N ILE A 63 2.31 -7.68 7.22
CA ILE A 63 2.48 -6.95 8.48
C ILE A 63 3.92 -6.47 8.64
N ALA A 64 4.91 -7.37 8.45
CA ALA A 64 6.32 -7.00 8.58
C ALA A 64 6.71 -5.87 7.61
N MET A 65 6.21 -5.92 6.37
CA MET A 65 6.42 -4.88 5.36
C MET A 65 5.82 -3.54 5.77
N PHE A 66 4.58 -3.52 6.29
CA PHE A 66 3.95 -2.29 6.77
C PHE A 66 4.63 -1.70 8.02
N LEU A 67 5.33 -2.49 8.82
CA LEU A 67 6.09 -2.00 9.96
C LEU A 67 7.40 -1.30 9.57
N VAL A 68 7.83 -1.42 8.30
CA VAL A 68 9.03 -0.79 7.77
C VAL A 68 8.65 0.54 7.07
N PRO A 69 9.23 1.68 7.46
CA PRO A 69 8.80 3.01 6.99
C PRO A 69 9.02 3.27 5.48
N ILE A 70 9.86 2.48 4.83
CA ILE A 70 10.29 2.69 3.44
C ILE A 70 9.33 1.99 2.46
N ILE A 71 8.59 0.98 2.90
CA ILE A 71 7.86 0.09 2.00
C ILE A 71 6.47 0.68 1.71
N PRO A 72 6.15 0.99 0.44
CA PRO A 72 4.83 1.45 0.07
C PRO A 72 3.80 0.32 0.16
N GLY A 73 2.57 0.64 0.57
CA GLY A 73 1.50 -0.35 0.72
C GLY A 73 0.87 -0.85 -0.57
N VAL A 74 0.85 -0.01 -1.62
CA VAL A 74 0.16 -0.32 -2.88
C VAL A 74 0.66 -1.61 -3.55
N PRO A 75 1.98 -1.87 -3.64
CA PRO A 75 2.48 -3.16 -4.14
C PRO A 75 1.95 -4.35 -3.36
N VAL A 76 1.77 -4.25 -2.03
CA VAL A 76 1.24 -5.36 -1.21
C VAL A 76 -0.20 -5.69 -1.63
N TYR A 77 -1.05 -4.69 -1.86
CA TYR A 77 -2.45 -4.91 -2.28
C TYR A 77 -2.54 -5.49 -3.68
N ILE A 78 -1.72 -5.01 -4.61
CA ILE A 78 -1.62 -5.59 -5.97
C ILE A 78 -1.17 -7.05 -5.90
N CYS A 79 -0.13 -7.34 -5.10
CA CYS A 79 0.35 -8.71 -4.90
C CYS A 79 -0.74 -9.61 -4.31
N ALA A 80 -1.53 -9.12 -3.34
CA ALA A 80 -2.67 -9.86 -2.80
C ALA A 80 -3.68 -10.24 -3.89
N GLY A 81 -3.99 -9.28 -4.77
CA GLY A 81 -4.90 -9.45 -5.90
C GLY A 81 -4.40 -10.43 -6.97
N VAL A 82 -3.10 -10.59 -7.14
CA VAL A 82 -2.53 -11.60 -8.06
C VAL A 82 -2.48 -12.98 -7.38
N LEU A 83 -1.93 -13.06 -6.16
CA LEU A 83 -1.59 -14.33 -5.52
C LEU A 83 -2.83 -15.08 -5.01
N ILE A 84 -3.74 -14.40 -4.32
CA ILE A 84 -4.85 -15.06 -3.62
C ILE A 84 -5.88 -15.61 -4.60
N PRO A 85 -6.36 -14.84 -5.61
CA PRO A 85 -7.22 -15.40 -6.64
C PRO A 85 -6.54 -16.53 -7.41
N ASN A 86 -5.24 -16.42 -7.71
CA ASN A 86 -4.52 -17.47 -8.42
C ASN A 86 -4.54 -18.79 -7.65
N VAL A 87 -4.27 -18.78 -6.33
CA VAL A 87 -4.27 -19.99 -5.50
C VAL A 87 -5.68 -20.60 -5.37
N MET A 88 -6.74 -19.80 -5.46
CA MET A 88 -8.13 -20.30 -5.39
C MET A 88 -8.66 -20.89 -6.69
N LEU A 89 -8.09 -20.53 -7.84
CA LEU A 89 -8.44 -21.15 -9.12
C LEU A 89 -8.05 -22.63 -9.12
N SER A 90 -8.97 -23.50 -9.59
CA SER A 90 -8.63 -24.89 -9.87
C SER A 90 -7.68 -25.00 -11.06
N ASP A 91 -6.94 -26.11 -11.18
CA ASP A 91 -6.02 -26.30 -12.31
C ASP A 91 -6.73 -26.31 -13.66
N GLU A 92 -7.97 -26.80 -13.71
CA GLU A 92 -8.84 -26.74 -14.89
C GLU A 92 -9.21 -25.29 -15.26
N GLU A 93 -9.60 -24.48 -14.27
CA GLU A 93 -9.94 -23.07 -14.46
C GLU A 93 -8.73 -22.22 -14.86
N ARG A 94 -7.52 -22.58 -14.39
CA ARG A 94 -6.27 -21.93 -14.81
C ARG A 94 -5.91 -22.26 -16.27
N ALA A 95 -6.17 -23.49 -16.69
CA ALA A 95 -5.90 -23.95 -18.06
C ALA A 95 -6.92 -23.41 -19.07
N ASP A 96 -8.16 -23.15 -18.66
CA ASP A 96 -9.21 -22.57 -19.50
C ASP A 96 -9.02 -21.06 -19.72
N VAL A 97 -8.02 -20.72 -20.53
CA VAL A 97 -7.66 -19.33 -20.89
C VAL A 97 -8.60 -18.76 -21.97
N ASN A 98 -9.29 -19.60 -22.73
CA ASN A 98 -10.12 -19.16 -23.85
C ASN A 98 -11.50 -18.67 -23.42
N ASN A 99 -11.93 -18.99 -22.20
CA ASN A 99 -13.22 -18.57 -21.69
C ASN A 99 -13.19 -17.10 -21.21
N PRO A 100 -13.99 -16.20 -21.83
CA PRO A 100 -14.05 -14.79 -21.45
C PRO A 100 -14.65 -14.56 -20.06
N THR A 101 -15.47 -15.49 -19.58
CA THR A 101 -16.12 -15.37 -18.28
C THR A 101 -15.17 -15.77 -17.16
N ALA A 102 -14.99 -14.89 -16.17
CA ALA A 102 -14.18 -15.20 -15.00
C ALA A 102 -14.90 -16.25 -14.12
N PRO A 103 -14.19 -17.29 -13.67
CA PRO A 103 -14.79 -18.35 -12.88
C PRO A 103 -15.27 -17.84 -11.50
N PRO A 104 -16.23 -18.50 -10.86
CA PRO A 104 -16.71 -18.09 -9.53
C PRO A 104 -15.60 -18.08 -8.47
N SER A 105 -14.65 -19.00 -8.56
CA SER A 105 -13.47 -19.11 -7.68
C SER A 105 -12.58 -17.85 -7.73
N PHE A 106 -12.47 -17.21 -8.90
CA PHE A 106 -11.76 -15.95 -9.07
C PHE A 106 -12.40 -14.83 -8.25
N TRP A 107 -13.73 -14.67 -8.33
CA TRP A 107 -14.45 -13.62 -7.60
C TRP A 107 -14.39 -13.83 -6.09
N LEU A 108 -14.49 -15.08 -5.63
CA LEU A 108 -14.30 -15.43 -4.23
C LEU A 108 -12.87 -15.11 -3.76
N GLY A 109 -11.87 -15.48 -4.56
CA GLY A 109 -10.47 -15.15 -4.29
C GLY A 109 -10.23 -13.65 -4.22
N LEU A 110 -10.83 -12.86 -5.12
CA LEU A 110 -10.74 -11.39 -5.11
C LEU A 110 -11.39 -10.79 -3.86
N LEU A 111 -12.57 -11.27 -3.47
CA LEU A 111 -13.25 -10.84 -2.24
C LEU A 111 -12.36 -11.08 -1.01
N ILE A 112 -11.77 -12.28 -0.91
CA ILE A 112 -10.85 -12.65 0.18
C ILE A 112 -9.60 -11.78 0.13
N ALA A 113 -9.02 -11.53 -1.05
CA ALA A 113 -7.85 -10.68 -1.21
C ALA A 113 -8.09 -9.24 -0.73
N CYS A 114 -9.24 -8.67 -1.10
CA CYS A 114 -9.67 -7.34 -0.66
C CYS A 114 -9.86 -7.31 0.86
N GLY A 115 -10.60 -8.28 1.41
CA GLY A 115 -10.86 -8.38 2.85
C GLY A 115 -9.57 -8.54 3.66
N LEU A 116 -8.67 -9.43 3.24
CA LEU A 116 -7.38 -9.63 3.88
C LEU A 116 -6.52 -8.36 3.80
N SER A 117 -6.47 -7.68 2.66
CA SER A 117 -5.68 -6.45 2.50
C SER A 117 -6.17 -5.32 3.41
N VAL A 118 -7.49 -5.16 3.54
CA VAL A 118 -8.09 -4.20 4.49
C VAL A 118 -7.79 -4.59 5.93
N ALA A 119 -7.91 -5.87 6.29
CA ALA A 119 -7.60 -6.37 7.62
C ALA A 119 -6.12 -6.15 7.97
N LEU A 120 -5.20 -6.45 7.04
CA LEU A 120 -3.77 -6.20 7.20
C LEU A 120 -3.45 -4.74 7.40
N LYS A 121 -4.12 -3.86 6.64
CA LYS A 121 -3.96 -2.42 6.81
C LYS A 121 -4.36 -1.96 8.21
N PHE A 122 -5.53 -2.36 8.69
CA PHE A 122 -5.96 -1.96 10.04
C PHE A 122 -5.08 -2.58 11.12
N ALA A 123 -4.67 -3.84 10.98
CA ALA A 123 -3.71 -4.47 11.88
C ALA A 123 -2.39 -3.69 11.94
N ALA A 124 -1.87 -3.27 10.78
CA ALA A 124 -0.67 -2.45 10.70
C ALA A 124 -0.83 -1.11 11.41
N ILE A 125 -1.96 -0.41 11.23
CA ILE A 125 -2.24 0.85 11.93
C ILE A 125 -2.23 0.65 13.45
N VAL A 126 -2.88 -0.40 13.95
CA VAL A 126 -2.90 -0.73 15.39
C VAL A 126 -1.48 -0.97 15.89
N LEU A 127 -0.70 -1.80 15.19
CA LEU A 127 0.66 -2.14 15.60
C LEU A 127 1.59 -0.92 15.56
N GLN A 128 1.54 -0.13 14.49
CA GLN A 128 2.30 1.12 14.36
C GLN A 128 1.93 2.11 15.46
N GLN A 129 0.64 2.25 15.79
CA GLN A 129 0.17 3.18 16.83
C GLN A 129 0.52 2.72 18.25
N GLU A 130 0.18 1.47 18.61
CA GLU A 130 0.29 0.97 19.99
C GLU A 130 1.68 0.43 20.30
N VAL A 131 2.31 -0.32 19.38
CA VAL A 131 3.61 -0.93 19.62
C VAL A 131 4.73 0.08 19.38
N ILE A 132 4.73 0.76 18.23
CA ILE A 132 5.81 1.70 17.90
C ILE A 132 5.52 3.08 18.50
N GLY A 133 4.39 3.69 18.17
CA GLY A 133 4.08 5.07 18.55
C GLY A 133 4.02 5.27 20.07
N ARG A 134 3.23 4.45 20.78
CA ARG A 134 3.07 4.61 22.24
C ARG A 134 4.27 4.09 23.04
N ARG A 135 4.83 2.92 22.72
CA ARG A 135 5.95 2.33 23.51
C ARG A 135 7.33 2.85 23.09
N LEU A 136 7.59 2.97 21.79
CA LEU A 136 8.88 3.40 21.24
C LEU A 136 8.95 4.91 20.93
N GLY A 137 7.84 5.65 21.04
CA GLY A 137 7.79 7.10 20.81
C GLY A 137 8.65 7.96 21.73
N ARG A 138 9.24 7.37 22.78
CA ARG A 138 10.23 8.03 23.66
C ARG A 138 11.61 8.18 23.01
N TYR A 139 11.95 7.33 22.05
CA TYR A 139 13.25 7.36 21.39
C TYR A 139 13.33 8.50 20.37
N VAL A 140 14.42 9.27 20.41
CA VAL A 140 14.64 10.42 19.51
C VAL A 140 14.64 9.98 18.05
N ALA A 141 15.19 8.81 17.73
CA ALA A 141 15.19 8.26 16.37
C ALA A 141 13.77 8.08 15.80
N VAL A 142 12.83 7.53 16.58
CA VAL A 142 11.43 7.34 16.16
C VAL A 142 10.73 8.68 15.95
N ARG A 143 10.96 9.64 16.86
CA ARG A 143 10.42 11.00 16.75
C ARG A 143 11.00 11.77 15.56
N ALA A 144 12.28 11.58 15.27
CA ALA A 144 12.94 12.17 14.11
C ALA A 144 12.40 11.57 12.79
N ALA A 145 12.20 10.25 12.73
CA ALA A 145 11.61 9.57 11.57
C ALA A 145 10.18 10.06 11.26
N CYS A 146 9.40 10.41 12.29
CA CYS A 146 8.07 11.02 12.11
C CYS A 146 8.10 12.55 11.91
N ALA A 147 9.29 13.17 11.86
CA ALA A 147 9.48 14.61 11.73
C ALA A 147 8.60 15.44 12.67
N VAL A 148 8.46 15.03 13.94
CA VAL A 148 7.49 15.60 14.91
C VAL A 148 7.60 17.10 15.14
N ASN A 149 8.76 17.68 14.84
CA ASN A 149 9.04 19.11 15.00
C ASN A 149 8.73 19.95 13.76
N SER A 150 8.39 19.33 12.63
CA SER A 150 8.05 20.04 11.40
C SER A 150 6.74 20.83 11.54
N ARG A 151 6.60 21.92 10.79
CA ARG A 151 5.39 22.77 10.81
C ARG A 151 4.14 21.97 10.41
N PHE A 152 4.28 21.10 9.41
CA PHE A 152 3.20 20.23 8.95
C PHE A 152 2.69 19.31 10.07
N ILE A 153 3.59 18.60 10.76
CA ILE A 153 3.19 17.67 11.82
C ILE A 153 2.60 18.39 13.04
N ARG A 154 3.08 19.60 13.35
CA ARG A 154 2.47 20.45 14.39
C ARG A 154 1.03 20.86 14.05
N ALA A 155 0.76 21.20 12.79
CA ALA A 155 -0.60 21.49 12.32
C ALA A 155 -1.48 20.22 12.31
N ALA A 156 -0.93 19.10 11.82
CA ALA A 156 -1.61 17.80 11.83
C ALA A 156 -2.01 17.38 13.25
N ARG A 157 -1.13 17.59 14.25
CA ARG A 157 -1.44 17.35 15.66
C ARG A 157 -2.71 18.08 16.12
N PHE A 158 -2.87 19.34 15.75
CA PHE A 158 -4.05 20.12 16.13
C PHE A 158 -5.34 19.52 15.56
N VAL A 159 -5.31 19.04 14.31
CA VAL A 159 -6.45 18.39 13.65
C VAL A 159 -6.73 17.00 14.25
N LEU A 160 -5.68 16.20 14.45
CA LEU A 160 -5.78 14.82 14.94
C LEU A 160 -6.27 14.74 16.39
N THR A 161 -5.95 15.73 17.23
CA THR A 161 -6.33 15.75 18.66
C THR A 161 -7.80 16.13 18.88
N ARG A 162 -8.48 16.73 17.89
CA ARG A 162 -9.91 17.05 18.01
C ARG A 162 -10.74 15.78 18.24
N PRO A 163 -11.75 15.79 19.12
CA PRO A 163 -12.64 14.64 19.29
C PRO A 163 -13.45 14.37 18.00
N GLY A 164 -13.91 13.13 17.82
CA GLY A 164 -14.63 12.68 16.62
C GLY A 164 -13.78 12.48 15.35
N CYS A 165 -14.44 12.07 14.26
CA CYS A 165 -13.83 11.89 12.94
C CYS A 165 -14.21 13.04 12.02
N SER A 166 -13.34 14.05 11.93
CA SER A 166 -13.51 15.15 10.96
C SER A 166 -12.91 14.78 9.60
N TYR A 167 -13.39 15.42 8.53
CA TYR A 167 -12.80 15.26 7.19
C TYR A 167 -11.30 15.55 7.16
N GLY A 168 -10.83 16.57 7.89
CA GLY A 168 -9.41 16.87 7.99
C GLY A 168 -8.60 15.75 8.66
N LYS A 169 -9.19 15.06 9.64
CA LYS A 169 -8.55 13.89 10.27
C LYS A 169 -8.44 12.73 9.30
N ALA A 170 -9.54 12.40 8.61
CA ALA A 170 -9.51 11.35 7.58
C ALA A 170 -8.51 11.66 6.46
N ALA A 171 -8.45 12.92 6.00
CA ALA A 171 -7.49 13.36 4.99
C ALA A 171 -6.03 13.18 5.44
N ILE A 172 -5.72 13.46 6.70
CA ILE A 172 -4.36 13.22 7.24
C ILE A 172 -4.09 11.71 7.36
N LEU A 173 -5.04 10.94 7.88
CA LEU A 173 -4.88 9.50 8.13
C LEU A 173 -4.77 8.67 6.85
N VAL A 174 -5.43 9.09 5.77
CA VAL A 174 -5.42 8.38 4.48
C VAL A 174 -4.40 8.99 3.50
N GLY A 175 -4.26 10.32 3.49
CA GLY A 175 -3.35 11.02 2.57
C GLY A 175 -1.91 11.13 3.10
N GLY A 176 -1.69 10.93 4.40
CA GLY A 176 -0.36 10.93 4.99
C GLY A 176 0.44 9.67 4.67
N PRO A 177 1.78 9.73 4.73
CA PRO A 177 2.60 8.53 4.63
C PRO A 177 2.28 7.59 5.79
N ASP A 178 1.96 6.34 5.47
CA ASP A 178 1.30 5.40 6.39
C ASP A 178 2.01 5.25 7.74
N TRP A 179 3.27 4.80 7.68
CA TRP A 179 4.07 4.53 8.87
C TRP A 179 4.22 5.75 9.78
N PRO A 180 4.74 6.91 9.33
CA PRO A 180 4.92 8.05 10.23
C PRO A 180 3.59 8.63 10.70
N THR A 181 2.50 8.48 9.94
CA THR A 181 1.17 8.96 10.34
C THR A 181 0.61 8.12 11.48
N SER A 182 0.59 6.79 11.35
CA SER A 182 0.10 5.88 12.41
C SER A 182 1.02 5.86 13.64
N VAL A 183 2.34 5.98 13.45
CA VAL A 183 3.27 6.11 14.59
C VAL A 183 3.04 7.44 15.32
N LEU A 184 2.81 8.53 14.60
CA LEU A 184 2.51 9.84 15.19
C LEU A 184 1.26 9.80 16.05
N THR A 185 0.16 9.15 15.61
CA THR A 185 -1.06 9.05 16.43
C THR A 185 -0.79 8.33 17.75
N GLY A 186 0.13 7.37 17.75
CA GLY A 186 0.62 6.70 18.95
C GLY A 186 1.49 7.58 19.85
N ILE A 187 2.42 8.35 19.27
CA ILE A 187 3.24 9.33 20.00
C ILE A 187 2.34 10.38 20.70
N LEU A 188 1.26 10.77 20.04
CA LEU A 188 0.25 11.70 20.56
C LEU A 188 -0.73 11.05 21.55
N ARG A 189 -0.65 9.74 21.75
CA ARG A 189 -1.53 8.94 22.62
C ARG A 189 -3.02 9.07 22.29
N LEU A 190 -3.35 9.14 21.00
CA LEU A 190 -4.73 9.25 20.54
C LEU A 190 -5.48 7.91 20.69
N PRO A 191 -6.82 7.91 20.77
CA PRO A 191 -7.62 6.68 20.82
C PRO A 191 -7.52 5.89 19.52
N CYS A 192 -7.14 4.60 19.60
CA CYS A 192 -6.93 3.75 18.42
C CYS A 192 -8.22 3.56 17.60
N ALA A 193 -9.36 3.31 18.25
CA ALA A 193 -10.64 3.13 17.57
C ALA A 193 -11.01 4.34 16.68
N GLN A 194 -10.73 5.56 17.17
CA GLN A 194 -10.98 6.79 16.42
C GLN A 194 -10.03 6.95 15.23
N MET A 195 -8.77 6.52 15.36
CA MET A 195 -7.81 6.54 14.25
C MET A 195 -8.18 5.51 13.19
N LEU A 196 -8.57 4.28 13.60
CA LEU A 196 -9.07 3.27 12.68
C LEU A 196 -10.32 3.73 11.92
N ALA A 197 -11.30 4.29 12.64
CA ALA A 197 -12.50 4.85 12.03
C ALA A 197 -12.16 5.96 11.02
N GLY A 198 -11.23 6.86 11.36
CA GLY A 198 -10.76 7.92 10.47
C GLY A 198 -9.97 7.41 9.25
N SER A 199 -9.35 6.23 9.35
CA SER A 199 -8.63 5.58 8.25
C SER A 199 -9.54 4.75 7.34
N THR A 200 -10.82 4.53 7.68
CA THR A 200 -11.75 3.72 6.86
C THR A 200 -11.84 4.12 5.39
N PRO A 201 -11.71 5.40 4.97
CA PRO A 201 -11.76 5.74 3.55
C PRO A 201 -10.61 5.14 2.73
N VAL A 202 -9.54 4.64 3.37
CA VAL A 202 -8.44 3.92 2.68
C VAL A 202 -8.92 2.68 1.92
N VAL A 203 -10.09 2.13 2.26
CA VAL A 203 -10.69 1.01 1.53
C VAL A 203 -10.90 1.37 0.05
N ALA A 204 -11.20 2.64 -0.26
CA ALA A 204 -11.35 3.13 -1.63
C ALA A 204 -10.03 3.15 -2.42
N LEU A 205 -8.88 3.02 -1.76
CA LEU A 205 -7.57 2.80 -2.39
C LEU A 205 -7.25 1.31 -2.48
N ILE A 206 -7.50 0.55 -1.41
CA ILE A 206 -7.12 -0.87 -1.30
C ILE A 206 -7.89 -1.72 -2.29
N VAL A 207 -9.22 -1.57 -2.34
CA VAL A 207 -10.09 -2.43 -3.17
C VAL A 207 -9.75 -2.27 -4.65
N PRO A 208 -9.67 -1.06 -5.23
CA PRO A 208 -9.26 -0.90 -6.62
C PRO A 208 -7.85 -1.40 -6.90
N SER A 209 -6.89 -1.17 -5.97
CA SER A 209 -5.51 -1.64 -6.16
C SER A 209 -5.42 -3.17 -6.18
N THR A 210 -6.22 -3.83 -5.34
CA THR A 210 -6.30 -5.30 -5.28
C THR A 210 -7.01 -5.86 -6.51
N ALA A 211 -8.12 -5.25 -6.92
CA ALA A 211 -8.84 -5.62 -8.14
C ALA A 211 -7.97 -5.47 -9.38
N LEU A 212 -7.17 -4.41 -9.46
CA LEU A 212 -6.22 -4.20 -10.54
C LEU A 212 -5.18 -5.33 -10.61
N GLY A 213 -4.64 -5.78 -9.46
CA GLY A 213 -3.79 -6.97 -9.41
C GLY A 213 -4.51 -8.23 -9.92
N ALA A 214 -5.76 -8.43 -9.55
CA ALA A 214 -6.56 -9.56 -10.02
C ALA A 214 -6.85 -9.50 -11.53
N CYS A 215 -7.04 -8.31 -12.10
CA CYS A 215 -7.18 -8.14 -13.55
C CYS A 215 -5.90 -8.54 -14.31
N LEU A 216 -4.71 -8.32 -13.74
CA LEU A 216 -3.45 -8.79 -14.35
C LEU A 216 -3.39 -10.31 -14.45
N LEU A 217 -3.94 -11.03 -13.47
CA LEU A 217 -4.03 -12.48 -13.51
C LEU A 217 -4.93 -12.93 -14.67
N MET A 218 -6.02 -12.20 -14.93
CA MET A 218 -6.97 -12.50 -16.00
C MET A 218 -6.54 -11.96 -17.37
N ALA A 219 -5.44 -11.21 -17.48
CA ALA A 219 -5.01 -10.54 -18.70
C ALA A 219 -4.84 -11.48 -19.92
N ARG A 220 -4.63 -12.78 -19.70
CA ARG A 220 -4.54 -13.75 -20.82
C ARG A 220 -5.90 -14.15 -21.41
N ARG A 221 -7.00 -13.83 -20.73
CA ARG A 221 -8.36 -14.16 -21.17
C ARG A 221 -8.93 -13.05 -22.07
N PRO A 222 -9.72 -13.40 -23.10
CA PRO A 222 -10.30 -12.42 -24.01
C PRO A 222 -11.21 -11.44 -23.26
N GLY A 223 -11.01 -10.13 -23.50
CA GLY A 223 -11.80 -9.04 -22.89
C GLY A 223 -11.22 -8.45 -21.61
N TRP A 224 -10.18 -9.06 -21.04
CA TRP A 224 -9.53 -8.59 -19.81
C TRP A 224 -8.29 -7.72 -20.05
N ASP A 225 -7.79 -7.67 -21.29
CA ASP A 225 -6.62 -6.87 -21.69
C ASP A 225 -6.79 -5.39 -21.36
N ALA A 226 -7.98 -4.82 -21.64
CA ALA A 226 -8.26 -3.42 -21.35
C ALA A 226 -8.20 -3.13 -19.84
N ALA A 227 -8.76 -4.01 -19.01
CA ALA A 227 -8.72 -3.87 -17.56
C ALA A 227 -7.31 -4.06 -16.98
N ALA A 228 -6.51 -4.96 -17.55
CA ALA A 228 -5.12 -5.18 -17.17
C ALA A 228 -4.19 -4.03 -17.62
N SER A 229 -4.53 -3.33 -18.71
CA SER A 229 -3.75 -2.21 -19.25
C SER A 229 -3.90 -0.89 -18.49
N LEU A 230 -4.80 -0.83 -17.48
CA LEU A 230 -4.96 0.33 -16.59
C LEU A 230 -3.82 0.48 -15.57
N MET A 231 -2.78 -0.36 -15.65
CA MET A 231 -1.61 -0.39 -14.79
C MET A 231 -0.34 0.08 -15.51
#